data_AF-A0A1M4MKA9-F1
#
_entry.id   AF-A0A1M4MKA9-F1
#
_cell.length_a   1.000
_cell.length_b   1.000
_cell.length_c   1.000
_cell.angle_alpha   90.00
_cell.angle_beta   90.00
_cell.angle_gamma   90.00
#
_symmetry.space_group_name_H-M   'P 1'
#
loop_
_entity.id
_entity.type
_entity.pdbx_description
1 polymer ?
#
loop_
_entity_poly.entity_id
_entity_poly.type
_entity_poly.pdbx_seq_one_letter_code
_entity_poly.pdbx_strand_id
1 'polypeptide(L)'
;MIIDAIKESRMIFQRMSHYVTYRIAETIRVLFFITLSILLFGFFPITALMIVLLALLNDIPIMTIAWDNVLYSRSPERWKMREILTLATTIGFVGVVSSFILLAIAQGPLGLPLDIIRSLIFLKLAVAGHLTVFVARTRGPFWSVRPAPALLGAVIATQTVATLITVYGIFIAPIGWPLAIFVWVYALVWALVITDPVKVYAYRLIDRGSIPFVR
;
A
#
# COMPACT_ATOMS: atom_id res chain seq x y z
N MET A 1 -7.18 21.08 29.11
CA MET A 1 -6.17 21.78 28.29
C MET A 1 -4.85 21.02 28.18
N ILE A 2 -4.06 20.84 29.26
CA ILE A 2 -2.77 20.11 29.19
C ILE A 2 -2.98 18.63 28.83
N ILE A 3 -3.95 17.95 29.47
CA ILE A 3 -4.25 16.53 29.21
C ILE A 3 -4.75 16.32 27.76
N ASP A 4 -5.55 17.24 27.25
CA ASP A 4 -6.08 17.16 25.87
C ASP A 4 -4.98 17.39 24.84
N ALA A 5 -4.09 18.35 25.09
CA ALA A 5 -2.90 18.58 24.27
C ALA A 5 -1.97 17.35 24.23
N ILE A 6 -1.80 16.67 25.37
CA ILE A 6 -1.01 15.43 25.44
C ILE A 6 -1.70 14.30 24.65
N LYS A 7 -3.03 14.17 24.73
CA LYS A 7 -3.78 13.16 23.96
C LYS A 7 -3.66 13.41 22.46
N GLU A 8 -3.83 14.66 22.01
CA GLU A 8 -3.68 15.03 20.60
C GLU A 8 -2.26 14.76 20.08
N SER A 9 -1.24 15.14 20.85
CA SER A 9 0.16 14.85 20.51
C SER A 9 0.40 13.35 20.27
N ARG A 10 -0.17 12.48 21.12
CA ARG A 10 -0.06 11.01 20.95
C ARG A 10 -0.78 10.51 19.70
N MET A 11 -1.95 11.06 19.39
CA MET A 11 -2.69 10.69 18.18
C MET A 11 -1.93 11.10 16.91
N ILE A 12 -1.39 12.32 16.87
CA ILE A 12 -0.54 12.80 15.77
C ILE A 12 0.66 11.88 15.60
N PHE A 13 1.32 11.51 16.70
CA PHE A 13 2.49 10.65 16.65
C PHE A 13 2.19 9.25 16.06
N GLN A 14 1.05 8.66 16.41
CA GLN A 14 0.63 7.39 15.82
C GLN A 14 0.25 7.52 14.34
N ARG A 15 -0.47 8.58 13.94
CA ARG A 15 -0.76 8.87 12.53
C ARG A 15 0.53 8.97 11.72
N MET A 16 1.53 9.67 12.25
CA MET A 16 2.85 9.79 11.63
C MET A 16 3.56 8.44 11.49
N SER A 17 3.46 7.56 12.50
CA SER A 17 4.06 6.23 12.45
C SER A 17 3.41 5.33 11.37
N HIS A 18 2.08 5.35 11.25
CA HIS A 18 1.37 4.64 10.18
C HIS A 18 1.69 5.21 8.80
N TYR A 19 1.73 6.54 8.67
CA TYR A 19 2.13 7.23 7.45
C TYR A 19 3.53 6.84 6.98
N VAL A 20 4.52 6.88 7.89
CA VAL A 20 5.90 6.51 7.59
C VAL A 20 6.00 5.03 7.17
N THR A 21 5.32 4.14 7.89
CA THR A 21 5.29 2.70 7.56
C THR A 21 4.73 2.49 6.16
N TYR A 22 3.61 3.14 5.83
CA TYR A 22 3.00 3.09 4.51
C TYR A 22 3.94 3.61 3.42
N ARG A 23 4.49 4.82 3.58
CA ARG A 23 5.36 5.45 2.58
C ARG A 23 6.61 4.60 2.29
N ILE A 24 7.25 4.06 3.32
CA ILE A 24 8.43 3.20 3.15
C ILE A 24 8.04 1.88 2.45
N ALA A 25 6.90 1.28 2.81
CA ALA A 25 6.45 0.06 2.14
C ALA A 25 6.10 0.29 0.66
N GLU A 26 5.50 1.44 0.34
CA GLU A 26 5.17 1.84 -1.03
C GLU A 26 6.42 2.06 -1.88
N THR A 27 7.40 2.81 -1.36
CA THR A 27 8.65 3.06 -2.09
C THR A 27 9.42 1.77 -2.34
N ILE A 28 9.53 0.89 -1.33
CA ILE A 28 10.14 -0.44 -1.51
C ILE A 28 9.41 -1.20 -2.60
N ARG A 29 8.08 -1.27 -2.56
CA ARG A 29 7.29 -2.00 -3.54
C ARG A 29 7.52 -1.51 -4.95
N VAL A 30 7.39 -0.21 -5.18
CA VAL A 30 7.47 0.38 -6.53
C VAL A 30 8.90 0.29 -7.06
N LEU A 31 9.89 0.69 -6.27
CA LEU A 31 11.28 0.70 -6.70
C LEU A 31 11.80 -0.71 -6.98
N PHE A 32 11.68 -1.64 -6.02
CA PHE A 32 12.17 -3.00 -6.23
C PHE A 32 11.45 -3.70 -7.37
N PHE A 33 10.14 -3.50 -7.51
CA PHE A 33 9.42 -4.11 -8.61
C PHE A 33 9.89 -3.58 -9.96
N ILE A 34 10.03 -2.26 -10.13
CA ILE A 34 10.49 -1.67 -11.39
C ILE A 34 11.93 -2.09 -11.70
N THR A 35 12.85 -1.95 -10.74
CA THR A 35 14.27 -2.23 -10.96
C THR A 35 14.49 -3.71 -11.27
N LEU A 36 13.90 -4.62 -10.50
CA LEU A 36 14.02 -6.06 -10.76
C LEU A 36 13.32 -6.46 -12.05
N SER A 37 12.22 -5.82 -12.43
CA SER A 37 11.56 -6.11 -13.71
C SER A 37 12.47 -5.76 -14.90
N ILE A 38 13.16 -4.62 -14.83
CA ILE A 38 14.11 -4.20 -15.86
C ILE A 38 15.31 -5.16 -15.90
N LEU A 39 15.88 -5.52 -14.75
CA LEU A 39 17.06 -6.39 -14.69
C LEU A 39 16.78 -7.83 -15.13
N LEU A 40 15.63 -8.39 -14.77
CA LEU A 40 15.31 -9.79 -15.03
C LEU A 40 14.62 -10.00 -16.39
N PHE A 41 13.76 -9.07 -16.82
CA PHE A 41 12.96 -9.24 -18.02
C PHE A 41 13.30 -8.25 -19.15
N GLY A 42 14.15 -7.26 -18.91
CA GLY A 42 14.64 -6.34 -19.95
C GLY A 42 13.59 -5.35 -20.47
N PHE A 43 12.43 -5.20 -19.82
CA PHE A 43 11.40 -4.23 -20.21
C PHE A 43 10.90 -3.38 -19.05
N PHE A 44 10.37 -2.21 -19.39
CA PHE A 44 9.76 -1.29 -18.43
C PHE A 44 8.32 -1.73 -18.10
N PRO A 45 8.01 -2.12 -16.85
CA PRO A 45 6.70 -2.64 -16.47
C PRO A 45 5.62 -1.55 -16.42
N ILE A 46 6.03 -0.28 -16.26
CA ILE A 46 5.17 0.90 -16.34
C ILE A 46 5.93 2.04 -17.03
N THR A 47 5.22 2.94 -17.70
CA THR A 47 5.82 4.10 -18.37
C THR A 47 6.02 5.27 -17.41
N ALA A 48 6.82 6.27 -17.81
CA ALA A 48 7.02 7.49 -17.02
C ALA A 48 5.69 8.21 -16.73
N LEU A 49 4.79 8.27 -17.72
CA LEU A 49 3.47 8.86 -17.56
C LEU A 49 2.64 8.13 -16.49
N MET A 50 2.67 6.79 -16.46
CA MET A 50 1.98 5.99 -15.44
C MET A 50 2.52 6.25 -14.04
N ILE A 51 3.84 6.45 -13.89
CA ILE A 51 4.45 6.80 -12.60
C ILE A 51 3.93 8.16 -12.13
N VAL A 52 3.87 9.15 -13.01
CA VAL A 52 3.33 10.49 -12.69
C VAL A 52 1.86 10.40 -12.30
N LEU A 53 1.04 9.67 -13.07
CA LEU A 53 -0.37 9.47 -12.74
C LEU A 53 -0.55 8.78 -11.38
N LEU A 54 0.27 7.77 -11.08
CA LEU A 54 0.24 7.07 -9.80
C LEU A 54 0.62 8.01 -8.65
N ALA A 55 1.66 8.84 -8.82
CA ALA A 55 2.07 9.81 -7.81
C ALA A 55 0.94 10.83 -7.52
N LEU A 56 0.34 11.40 -8.56
CA LEU A 56 -0.77 12.35 -8.44
C LEU A 56 -1.99 11.74 -7.75
N LEU A 57 -2.35 10.50 -8.11
CA LEU A 57 -3.46 9.79 -7.49
C LEU A 57 -3.19 9.44 -6.03
N ASN A 58 -1.94 9.17 -5.66
CA ASN A 58 -1.60 8.82 -4.28
C ASN A 58 -1.58 10.04 -3.36
N ASP A 59 -1.22 11.23 -3.85
CA ASP A 59 -1.09 12.42 -2.99
C ASP A 59 -2.39 12.82 -2.29
N ILE A 60 -3.55 12.61 -2.90
CA ILE A 60 -4.86 12.92 -2.31
C ILE A 60 -5.11 12.10 -1.02
N PRO A 61 -5.09 10.76 -1.05
CA PRO A 61 -5.19 9.94 0.16
C PRO A 61 -4.14 10.30 1.20
N ILE A 62 -2.90 10.60 0.81
CA ILE A 62 -1.85 10.97 1.78
C ILE A 62 -2.24 12.21 2.58
N MET A 63 -2.79 13.24 1.94
CA MET A 63 -3.28 14.41 2.69
C MET A 63 -4.37 14.02 3.70
N THR A 64 -5.23 13.07 3.34
CA THR A 64 -6.31 12.61 4.24
C THR A 64 -5.84 11.76 5.43
N ILE A 65 -4.64 11.18 5.39
CA ILE A 65 -4.07 10.41 6.52
C ILE A 65 -3.88 11.30 7.76
N ALA A 66 -3.64 12.61 7.57
CA ALA A 66 -3.52 13.56 8.67
C ALA A 66 -4.78 13.64 9.56
N TRP A 67 -5.95 13.35 8.99
CA TRP A 67 -7.26 13.34 9.67
C TRP A 67 -7.75 11.92 9.98
N ASP A 68 -6.92 10.87 9.86
CA ASP A 68 -7.38 9.50 10.08
C ASP A 68 -7.70 9.20 11.56
N ASN A 69 -8.63 8.27 11.78
CA ASN A 69 -9.02 7.84 13.12
C ASN A 69 -7.97 6.89 13.69
N VAL A 70 -7.46 7.21 14.89
CA VAL A 70 -6.38 6.46 15.53
C VAL A 70 -6.67 6.27 17.02
N LEU A 71 -6.37 5.08 17.56
CA LEU A 71 -6.59 4.74 18.96
C LEU A 71 -5.48 5.31 19.83
N TYR A 72 -5.79 6.27 20.70
CA TYR A 72 -4.81 6.86 21.61
C TYR A 72 -4.10 5.78 22.47
N SER A 73 -2.77 5.84 22.52
CA SER A 73 -1.97 5.02 23.43
C SER A 73 -2.04 5.53 24.87
N ARG A 74 -2.21 4.64 25.84
CA ARG A 74 -2.19 4.99 27.27
C ARG A 74 -0.77 5.32 27.75
N SER A 75 0.26 4.77 27.10
CA SER A 75 1.67 5.06 27.34
C SER A 75 2.24 6.07 26.33
N PRO A 76 3.34 6.78 26.64
CA PRO A 76 4.04 7.61 25.67
C PRO A 76 4.47 6.76 24.47
N GLU A 77 4.03 7.13 23.28
CA GLU A 77 4.52 6.50 22.05
C GLU A 77 5.96 6.98 21.80
N ARG A 78 6.86 6.01 21.58
CA ARG A 78 8.27 6.27 21.25
C ARG A 78 8.47 5.93 19.79
N TRP A 79 9.34 6.67 19.11
CA TRP A 79 9.68 6.37 17.71
C TRP A 79 10.52 5.11 17.65
N LYS A 80 9.88 3.94 17.54
CA LYS A 80 10.56 2.66 17.35
C LYS A 80 10.89 2.49 15.87
N MET A 81 11.92 3.21 15.41
CA MET A 81 12.27 3.22 13.99
C MET A 81 12.59 1.81 13.46
N ARG A 82 13.22 0.95 14.28
CA ARG A 82 13.45 -0.46 13.92
C ARG A 82 12.15 -1.20 13.62
N GLU A 83 11.14 -1.05 14.48
CA GLU A 83 9.84 -1.70 14.28
C GLU A 83 9.16 -1.21 12.99
N ILE A 84 9.12 0.11 12.79
CA ILE A 84 8.54 0.74 11.59
C ILE A 84 9.25 0.25 10.32
N LEU A 85 10.58 0.24 10.32
CA LEU A 85 11.38 -0.21 9.18
C LEU A 85 11.16 -1.70 8.90
N THR A 86 11.22 -2.56 9.92
CA THR A 86 10.99 -4.01 9.76
C THR A 86 9.60 -4.27 9.16
N LEU A 87 8.55 -3.64 9.70
CA LEU A 87 7.19 -3.80 9.19
C LEU A 87 7.04 -3.28 7.76
N ALA A 88 7.56 -2.08 7.49
CA ALA A 88 7.48 -1.49 6.16
C ALA A 88 8.21 -2.34 5.11
N THR A 89 9.39 -2.87 5.46
CA THR A 89 10.13 -3.80 4.59
C THR A 89 9.38 -5.11 4.37
N THR A 90 8.80 -5.71 5.41
CA THR A 90 8.00 -6.93 5.26
C THR A 90 6.79 -6.70 4.35
N ILE A 91 6.00 -5.65 4.59
CA ILE A 91 4.82 -5.32 3.77
C ILE A 91 5.23 -4.95 2.33
N GLY A 92 6.32 -4.20 2.17
CA GLY A 92 6.87 -3.84 0.87
C GLY A 92 7.26 -5.07 0.07
N PHE A 93 8.00 -6.00 0.68
CA PHE A 93 8.46 -7.23 0.04
C PHE A 93 7.32 -8.15 -0.37
N VAL A 94 6.31 -8.35 0.50
CA VAL A 94 5.07 -9.06 0.13
C VAL A 94 4.41 -8.41 -1.09
N GLY A 95 4.41 -7.08 -1.14
CA GLY A 95 3.92 -6.31 -2.28
C GLY A 95 4.70 -6.56 -3.58
N VAL A 96 6.03 -6.68 -3.50
CA VAL A 96 6.91 -7.00 -4.65
C VAL A 96 6.61 -8.40 -5.18
N VAL A 97 6.57 -9.40 -4.30
CA VAL A 97 6.22 -10.79 -4.65
C VAL A 97 4.85 -10.85 -5.32
N SER A 98 3.86 -10.16 -4.76
CA SER A 98 2.53 -10.03 -5.36
C SER A 98 2.57 -9.35 -6.75
N SER A 99 3.42 -8.35 -6.98
CA SER A 99 3.55 -7.74 -8.32
C SER A 99 4.13 -8.73 -9.34
N PHE A 100 5.16 -9.48 -8.96
CA PHE A 100 5.80 -10.46 -9.86
C PHE A 100 4.90 -11.64 -10.19
N ILE A 101 4.11 -12.12 -9.21
CA ILE A 101 3.12 -13.17 -9.47
C ILE A 101 2.07 -12.68 -10.48
N LEU A 102 1.59 -11.45 -10.34
CA LEU A 102 0.65 -10.89 -11.31
C LEU A 102 1.28 -10.75 -12.70
N LEU A 103 2.53 -10.30 -12.77
CA LEU A 103 3.27 -10.20 -14.02
C LEU A 103 3.42 -11.57 -14.69
N ALA A 104 3.78 -12.61 -13.92
CA ALA A 104 3.89 -13.98 -14.42
C ALA A 104 2.55 -14.53 -14.93
N ILE A 105 1.44 -14.23 -14.26
CA ILE A 105 0.09 -14.60 -14.72
C ILE A 105 -0.27 -13.86 -16.02
N ALA A 106 0.06 -12.57 -16.11
CA ALA A 106 -0.24 -11.74 -17.27
C ALA A 106 0.55 -12.16 -18.52
N GLN A 107 1.82 -12.56 -18.35
CA GLN A 107 2.69 -13.01 -19.44
C GLN A 107 2.45 -14.47 -19.84
N GLY A 108 2.23 -15.36 -18.86
CA GLY A 108 2.07 -16.79 -19.13
C GLY A 108 0.62 -17.14 -19.51
N PRO A 109 -0.24 -17.51 -18.54
CA PRO A 109 -1.61 -17.97 -18.81
C PRO A 109 -2.48 -17.03 -19.64
N LEU A 110 -2.36 -15.72 -19.46
CA LEU A 110 -3.18 -14.74 -20.19
C LEU A 110 -2.59 -14.30 -21.53
N GLY A 111 -1.29 -14.53 -21.77
CA GLY A 111 -0.61 -14.17 -23.02
C GLY A 111 -0.81 -12.72 -23.46
N LEU A 112 -0.90 -11.77 -22.51
CA LEU A 112 -1.28 -10.40 -22.81
C LEU A 112 -0.18 -9.64 -23.55
N PRO A 113 -0.52 -8.73 -24.48
CA PRO A 113 0.45 -7.85 -25.10
C PRO A 113 1.03 -6.88 -24.07
N LEU A 114 2.27 -6.45 -24.29
CA LEU A 114 3.04 -5.63 -23.35
C LEU A 114 2.32 -4.35 -22.90
N ASP A 115 1.57 -3.71 -23.79
CA ASP A 115 0.86 -2.47 -23.45
C ASP A 115 -0.30 -2.71 -22.47
N ILE A 116 -1.02 -3.83 -22.63
CA ILE A 116 -2.06 -4.24 -21.67
C ILE A 116 -1.40 -4.64 -20.34
N ILE A 117 -0.25 -5.32 -20.36
CA ILE A 117 0.51 -5.65 -19.14
C ILE A 117 0.88 -4.39 -18.37
N ARG A 118 1.36 -3.35 -19.06
CA ARG A 118 1.73 -2.07 -18.42
C ARG A 118 0.53 -1.41 -17.73
N SER A 119 -0.61 -1.34 -18.42
CA SER A 119 -1.85 -0.80 -17.85
C SER A 119 -2.38 -1.65 -16.68
N LEU A 120 -2.28 -2.98 -16.78
CA LEU A 120 -2.68 -3.92 -15.74
C LEU A 120 -1.82 -3.77 -14.47
N ILE A 121 -0.51 -3.60 -14.65
CA ILE A 121 0.43 -3.34 -13.55
C ILE A 121 0.17 -1.96 -12.94
N PHE A 122 -0.06 -0.93 -13.76
CA PHE A 122 -0.43 0.40 -13.27
C PHE A 122 -1.65 0.33 -12.34
N LEU A 123 -2.73 -0.32 -12.79
CA LEU A 123 -3.94 -0.49 -11.97
C LEU A 123 -3.64 -1.28 -10.70
N LYS A 124 -2.83 -2.35 -10.78
CA LYS A 124 -2.44 -3.11 -9.59
C LYS A 124 -1.69 -2.25 -8.58
N LEU A 125 -0.72 -1.45 -9.03
CA LEU A 125 0.08 -0.60 -8.15
C LEU A 125 -0.78 0.48 -7.50
N ALA A 126 -1.69 1.10 -8.27
CA ALA A 126 -2.66 2.04 -7.76
C ALA A 126 -3.58 1.38 -6.71
N VAL A 127 -4.21 0.25 -7.04
CA VAL A 127 -5.17 -0.42 -6.15
C VAL A 127 -4.48 -0.93 -4.89
N ALA A 128 -3.37 -1.65 -5.04
CA ALA A 128 -2.62 -2.23 -3.91
C ALA A 128 -1.99 -1.14 -3.03
N GLY A 129 -1.56 -0.01 -3.59
CA GLY A 129 -1.09 1.15 -2.85
C GLY A 129 -2.14 1.63 -1.84
N HIS A 130 -3.32 1.97 -2.34
CA HIS A 130 -4.42 2.44 -1.49
C HIS A 130 -4.91 1.39 -0.48
N LEU A 131 -4.96 0.10 -0.87
CA LEU A 131 -5.29 -0.97 0.08
C LEU A 131 -4.24 -1.09 1.19
N THR A 132 -2.96 -0.86 0.89
CA THR A 132 -1.88 -0.88 1.88
C THR A 132 -2.06 0.21 2.92
N VAL A 133 -2.59 1.40 2.56
CA VAL A 133 -2.89 2.46 3.52
C VAL A 133 -3.82 1.94 4.62
N PHE A 134 -4.88 1.21 4.24
CA PHE A 134 -5.82 0.63 5.20
C PHE A 134 -5.22 -0.47 6.06
N VAL A 135 -4.35 -1.30 5.48
CA VAL A 135 -3.63 -2.35 6.21
C VAL A 135 -2.63 -1.74 7.21
N ALA A 136 -1.94 -0.67 6.81
CA ALA A 136 -0.91 -0.01 7.62
C ALA A 136 -1.47 0.90 8.73
N ARG A 137 -2.73 1.35 8.65
CA ARG A 137 -3.40 2.14 9.72
C ARG A 137 -3.44 1.39 11.07
N THR A 138 -3.46 0.07 11.06
CA THR A 138 -3.79 -0.72 12.25
C THR A 138 -2.67 -1.68 12.61
N ARG A 139 -2.37 -1.81 13.91
CA ARG A 139 -1.51 -2.88 14.42
C ARG A 139 -2.21 -4.25 14.37
N GLY A 140 -3.51 -4.27 14.67
CA GLY A 140 -4.37 -5.45 14.56
C GLY A 140 -4.90 -5.68 13.14
N PRO A 141 -5.89 -6.57 12.95
CA PRO A 141 -6.54 -6.74 11.66
C PRO A 141 -7.10 -5.42 11.13
N PHE A 142 -7.09 -5.19 9.82
CA PHE A 142 -7.49 -3.90 9.25
C PHE A 142 -8.91 -3.41 9.62
N TRP A 143 -9.81 -4.32 9.99
CA TRP A 143 -11.17 -4.01 10.47
C TRP A 143 -11.25 -3.55 11.93
N SER A 144 -10.16 -3.56 12.69
CA SER A 144 -10.19 -3.21 14.11
C SER A 144 -10.54 -1.75 14.37
N VAL A 145 -10.21 -0.86 13.43
CA VAL A 145 -10.46 0.59 13.55
C VAL A 145 -11.08 1.08 12.24
N ARG A 146 -12.23 1.75 12.36
CA ARG A 146 -12.91 2.32 11.20
C ARG A 146 -12.10 3.50 10.64
N PRO A 147 -11.81 3.51 9.32
CA PRO A 147 -11.16 4.66 8.66
C PRO A 147 -11.96 5.95 8.88
N ALA A 148 -11.28 7.09 8.87
CA ALA A 148 -11.95 8.37 8.73
C ALA A 148 -12.73 8.46 7.40
N PRO A 149 -13.93 9.06 7.38
CA PRO A 149 -14.71 9.24 6.15
C PRO A 149 -13.93 9.99 5.05
N ALA A 150 -13.09 10.96 5.44
CA ALA A 150 -12.23 11.69 4.51
C ALA A 150 -11.26 10.76 3.77
N LEU A 151 -10.61 9.84 4.49
CA LEU A 151 -9.70 8.87 3.90
C LEU A 151 -10.43 7.86 3.00
N LEU A 152 -11.60 7.36 3.43
CA LEU A 152 -12.42 6.51 2.58
C LEU A 152 -12.85 7.22 1.28
N GLY A 153 -13.36 8.45 1.39
CA GLY A 153 -13.81 9.23 0.26
C GLY A 153 -12.69 9.51 -0.74
N ALA A 154 -11.51 9.91 -0.24
CA ALA A 154 -10.32 10.11 -1.07
C ALA A 154 -9.92 8.84 -1.82
N VAL A 155 -9.80 7.71 -1.11
CA VAL A 155 -9.42 6.43 -1.73
C VAL A 155 -10.45 6.00 -2.77
N ILE A 156 -11.75 6.08 -2.47
CA ILE A 156 -12.80 5.70 -3.43
C ILE A 156 -12.74 6.59 -4.68
N ALA A 157 -12.58 7.91 -4.51
CA ALA A 157 -12.49 8.83 -5.61
C ALA A 157 -11.28 8.54 -6.51
N THR A 158 -10.08 8.42 -5.92
CA THR A 158 -8.85 8.17 -6.70
C THR A 158 -8.84 6.79 -7.35
N GLN A 159 -9.34 5.77 -6.66
CA GLN A 159 -9.50 4.41 -7.20
C GLN A 159 -10.48 4.36 -8.36
N THR A 160 -11.58 5.10 -8.27
CA THR A 160 -12.57 5.20 -9.35
C THR A 160 -11.90 5.84 -10.56
N VAL A 161 -11.20 6.95 -10.38
CA VAL A 161 -10.46 7.62 -11.46
C VAL A 161 -9.41 6.70 -12.08
N ALA A 162 -8.59 6.03 -11.26
CA ALA A 162 -7.57 5.08 -11.74
C ALA A 162 -8.17 3.93 -12.55
N THR A 163 -9.29 3.38 -12.07
CA THR A 163 -9.99 2.28 -12.73
C THR A 163 -10.58 2.74 -14.06
N LEU A 164 -11.24 3.91 -14.12
CA LEU A 164 -11.81 4.45 -15.36
C LEU A 164 -10.73 4.77 -16.39
N ILE A 165 -9.61 5.38 -15.97
CA ILE A 165 -8.44 5.63 -16.81
C ILE A 165 -7.95 4.33 -17.46
N THR A 166 -7.86 3.24 -16.69
CA THR A 166 -7.32 1.96 -17.17
C THR A 166 -8.33 1.16 -18.00
N VAL A 167 -9.61 1.20 -17.63
CA VAL A 167 -10.68 0.48 -18.35
C VAL A 167 -10.92 1.08 -19.73
N TYR A 168 -11.03 2.42 -19.80
CA TYR A 168 -11.32 3.12 -21.05
C TYR A 168 -10.07 3.53 -21.84
N GLY A 169 -8.88 3.35 -21.27
CA GLY A 169 -7.62 3.65 -21.95
C GLY A 169 -7.34 5.14 -22.12
N ILE A 170 -7.63 5.95 -21.11
CA ILE A 170 -7.31 7.37 -21.13
C ILE A 170 -5.81 7.50 -20.85
N PHE A 171 -5.01 7.96 -21.82
CA PHE A 171 -3.54 8.06 -21.76
C PHE A 171 -2.76 6.73 -21.70
N ILE A 172 -3.42 5.59 -21.51
CA ILE A 172 -2.82 4.26 -21.42
C ILE A 172 -3.62 3.23 -22.23
N ALA A 173 -3.06 2.05 -22.50
CA ALA A 173 -3.79 1.04 -23.26
C ALA A 173 -5.02 0.52 -22.48
N PRO A 174 -6.20 0.37 -23.12
CA PRO A 174 -7.40 -0.09 -22.45
C PRO A 174 -7.31 -1.58 -22.10
N ILE A 175 -7.64 -1.94 -20.86
CA ILE A 175 -7.67 -3.34 -20.41
C ILE A 175 -9.09 -3.92 -20.32
N GLY A 176 -10.11 -3.05 -20.34
CA GLY A 176 -11.51 -3.43 -20.17
C GLY A 176 -11.89 -3.85 -18.74
N TRP A 177 -13.19 -4.00 -18.51
CA TRP A 177 -13.75 -4.37 -17.20
C TRP A 177 -13.31 -5.76 -16.69
N PRO A 178 -13.23 -6.82 -17.51
CA PRO A 178 -12.88 -8.16 -17.00
C PRO A 178 -11.50 -8.20 -16.33
N LEU A 179 -10.49 -7.60 -16.98
CA LEU A 179 -9.14 -7.52 -16.43
C LEU A 179 -9.07 -6.56 -15.24
N ALA A 180 -9.81 -5.45 -15.26
CA ALA A 180 -9.87 -4.54 -14.12
C ALA A 180 -10.46 -5.23 -12.88
N ILE A 181 -11.57 -5.95 -13.02
CA ILE A 181 -12.18 -6.72 -11.93
C ILE A 181 -11.21 -7.80 -11.43
N PHE A 182 -10.52 -8.50 -12.33
CA PHE A 182 -9.50 -9.48 -11.95
C PHE A 182 -8.40 -8.84 -11.08
N VAL A 183 -7.87 -7.67 -11.47
CA VAL A 183 -6.87 -6.94 -10.69
C VAL A 183 -7.40 -6.52 -9.32
N TRP A 184 -8.64 -6.04 -9.26
CA TRP A 184 -9.29 -5.68 -8.00
C TRP A 184 -9.43 -6.86 -7.04
N VAL A 185 -9.96 -7.98 -7.54
CA VAL A 185 -10.10 -9.22 -6.75
C VAL A 185 -8.73 -9.71 -6.29
N TYR A 186 -7.75 -9.75 -7.20
CA TYR A 186 -6.38 -10.13 -6.90
C TYR A 186 -5.77 -9.25 -5.80
N ALA A 187 -5.88 -7.93 -5.92
CA ALA A 187 -5.33 -6.98 -4.96
C ALA A 187 -6.03 -7.07 -3.60
N LEU A 188 -7.35 -7.26 -3.58
CA LEU A 188 -8.12 -7.46 -2.34
C LEU A 188 -7.71 -8.76 -1.64
N VAL A 189 -7.63 -9.86 -2.36
CA VAL A 189 -7.18 -11.15 -1.79
C VAL A 189 -5.78 -11.01 -1.21
N TRP A 190 -4.84 -10.43 -1.94
CA TRP A 190 -3.48 -10.20 -1.45
C TRP A 190 -3.40 -9.26 -0.24
N ALA A 191 -4.22 -8.21 -0.21
CA ALA A 191 -4.24 -7.28 0.90
C ALA A 191 -4.81 -7.94 2.16
N LEU A 192 -5.97 -8.60 2.05
CA LEU A 192 -6.74 -9.09 3.19
C LEU A 192 -6.29 -10.46 3.69
N VAL A 193 -5.95 -11.38 2.78
CA VAL A 193 -5.65 -12.78 3.13
C VAL A 193 -4.16 -12.98 3.42
N ILE A 194 -3.29 -12.17 2.81
CA ILE A 194 -1.84 -12.34 2.93
C ILE A 194 -1.21 -11.19 3.69
N THR A 195 -1.36 -9.95 3.21
CA THR A 195 -0.63 -8.80 3.77
C THR A 195 -1.07 -8.48 5.20
N ASP A 196 -2.38 -8.48 5.46
CA ASP A 196 -2.91 -8.17 6.81
C ASP A 196 -2.50 -9.24 7.86
N PRO A 197 -2.61 -10.55 7.60
CA PRO A 197 -2.10 -11.57 8.53
C PRO A 197 -0.58 -11.54 8.69
N VAL A 198 0.18 -11.34 7.62
CA VAL A 198 1.65 -11.22 7.68
C VAL A 198 2.05 -10.02 8.54
N LYS A 199 1.38 -8.88 8.39
CA LYS A 199 1.57 -7.71 9.24
C LYS A 199 1.30 -8.03 10.70
N VAL A 200 0.15 -8.64 11.01
CA VAL A 200 -0.22 -9.00 12.40
C VAL A 200 0.80 -9.98 12.99
N TYR A 201 1.27 -10.94 12.21
CA TYR A 201 2.31 -11.88 12.63
C TYR A 201 3.65 -11.18 12.87
N ALA A 202 4.05 -10.25 11.99
CA ALA A 202 5.26 -9.45 12.16
C ALA A 202 5.19 -8.61 13.44
N TYR A 203 4.06 -7.97 13.74
CA TYR A 203 3.85 -7.28 15.02
C TYR A 203 4.01 -8.23 16.21
N ARG A 204 3.39 -9.43 16.17
CA ARG A 204 3.54 -10.42 17.25
C ARG A 204 4.99 -10.86 17.45
N LEU A 205 5.76 -11.00 16.38
CA LEU A 205 7.18 -11.33 16.45
C LEU A 205 8.01 -10.19 17.03
N ILE A 206 7.71 -8.95 16.69
CA ILE A 206 8.39 -7.77 17.22
C ILE A 206 8.06 -7.57 18.71
N ASP A 207 6.80 -7.82 19.10
CA ASP A 207 6.37 -7.69 20.50
C ASP A 207 6.91 -8.82 21.38
N ARG A 208 6.88 -10.07 20.90
CA ARG A 208 7.52 -11.23 21.56
C ARG A 208 9.03 -11.11 21.57
N GLY A 209 9.57 -10.58 20.47
CA GLY A 209 10.96 -10.21 20.27
C GLY A 209 11.19 -8.77 20.67
N SER A 210 10.64 -8.32 21.81
CA SER A 210 11.32 -7.32 22.64
C SER A 210 12.64 -7.95 23.12
N ILE A 211 13.51 -8.20 22.15
CA ILE A 211 14.86 -8.70 22.26
C ILE A 211 15.51 -7.70 23.21
N PRO A 212 15.98 -8.14 24.38
CA PRO A 212 16.79 -7.31 25.24
C PRO A 212 18.08 -7.04 24.49
N PHE A 213 18.09 -6.03 23.61
CA PHE A 213 19.33 -5.41 23.22
C PHE A 213 19.83 -4.71 24.48
N VAL A 214 20.87 -5.33 25.03
CA VAL A 214 21.58 -5.03 26.26
C VAL A 214 21.70 -3.52 26.52
N ARG A 215 21.40 -3.16 27.77
CA ARG A 215 21.73 -1.94 28.55
C ARG A 215 22.29 -0.74 27.79
#